data_AF-A0A9C8VZZ6-F1
#
_entry.id   AF-A0A9C8VZZ6-F1
#
_cell.length_a   1.000
_cell.length_b   1.000
_cell.length_c   1.000
_cell.angle_alpha   90.00
_cell.angle_beta   90.00
_cell.angle_gamma   90.00
#
_symmetry.space_group_name_H-M   'P 1'
#
loop_
_entity.id
_entity.type
_entity.pdbx_description
1 polymer ?
#
loop_
_entity_poly.entity_id
_entity_poly.type
_entity_poly.pdbx_seq_one_letter_code
_entity_poly.pdbx_strand_id
1 'polypeptide(L)'
;MDSMRKLGITLALALVLTLVIAGIVYRQISYRICWDCSGDEYFSRAIQYACNDSPKYRQTALDFLDQAAQRDQLQALLLLAELYTGKLPPSYHPLHKEQLACLGRDIEPDRNKGISYFQAVIDMLEEQPDGDPDMLGNIGQLYLHSVMPANDPEDQARKWFARAAAEGNYPAMVQLARLADARGDYGEAMKWFRQAANNTQDLQSPLMVGDYYFYGKGVPVDYQKAKTWYRKALEAAKQVAASMDEEEKSRLMAAPRIRLDLVERRLAGQEQGKLVTIPYRLEGTVRNYSIFVEGHPDQPVGTVVNRDGVITARMNEKIEFITPPEEMEKSGFNSMIEGMHWVLSTYAVHNHEDAADLRFAFALKKS
;
A
#
# COMPACT_ATOMS: atom_id res chain seq x y z
N MET A 1 55.53 72.02 -17.14
CA MET A 1 54.82 71.94 -15.83
C MET A 1 53.38 71.45 -15.97
N ASP A 2 52.61 71.94 -16.93
CA ASP A 2 51.19 71.56 -17.10
C ASP A 2 50.97 70.09 -17.53
N SER A 3 51.81 69.57 -18.44
CA SER A 3 51.75 68.16 -18.88
C SER A 3 52.07 67.15 -17.77
N MET A 4 53.07 67.43 -16.92
CA MET A 4 53.44 66.58 -15.77
C MET A 4 52.35 66.57 -14.69
N ARG A 5 51.67 67.71 -14.46
CA ARG A 5 50.52 67.78 -13.55
C ARG A 5 49.33 66.97 -14.08
N LYS A 6 49.04 67.08 -15.38
CA LYS A 6 47.99 66.29 -16.03
C LYS A 6 48.27 64.79 -15.92
N LEU A 7 49.49 64.35 -16.24
CA LEU A 7 49.91 62.94 -16.11
C LEU A 7 49.78 62.41 -14.67
N GLY A 8 50.20 63.20 -13.68
CA GLY A 8 50.07 62.84 -12.26
C GLY A 8 48.61 62.69 -11.82
N ILE A 9 47.72 63.58 -12.27
CA ILE A 9 46.27 63.49 -12.00
C ILE A 9 45.67 62.25 -12.68
N THR A 10 46.05 61.94 -13.92
CA THR A 10 45.55 60.76 -14.63
C THR A 10 45.97 59.46 -13.96
N LEU A 11 47.24 59.35 -13.52
CA LEU A 11 47.73 58.19 -12.79
C LEU A 11 47.05 58.02 -11.43
N ALA A 12 46.82 59.11 -10.70
CA ALA A 12 46.11 59.07 -9.43
C ALA A 12 44.65 58.63 -9.60
N LEU A 13 43.95 59.13 -10.62
CA LEU A 13 42.58 58.71 -10.94
C LEU A 13 42.51 57.23 -11.36
N ALA A 14 43.48 56.77 -12.16
CA ALA A 14 43.57 55.36 -12.56
C ALA A 14 43.80 54.45 -11.34
N LEU A 15 44.70 54.83 -10.41
CA LEU A 15 44.94 54.09 -9.17
C LEU A 15 43.67 54.02 -8.30
N VAL A 16 43.00 55.16 -8.09
CA VAL A 16 41.73 55.20 -7.32
C VAL A 16 40.68 54.31 -7.98
N LEU A 17 40.52 54.37 -9.30
CA LEU A 17 39.59 53.51 -10.03
C LEU A 17 39.92 52.03 -9.85
N THR A 18 41.21 51.63 -9.94
CA THR A 18 41.62 50.24 -9.72
C THR A 18 41.35 49.77 -8.29
N LEU A 19 41.57 50.63 -7.28
CA LEU A 19 41.28 50.29 -5.89
C LEU A 19 39.78 50.19 -5.61
N VAL A 20 38.96 51.03 -6.24
CA VAL A 20 37.50 50.94 -6.14
C VAL A 20 36.99 49.67 -6.82
N ILE A 21 37.48 49.35 -8.02
CA ILE A 21 37.12 48.10 -8.70
C ILE A 21 37.59 46.90 -7.89
N ALA A 22 38.83 46.89 -7.38
CA ALA A 22 39.34 45.82 -6.53
C ALA A 22 38.55 45.69 -5.22
N GLY A 23 38.11 46.81 -4.62
CA GLY A 23 37.26 46.81 -3.43
C GLY A 23 35.85 46.29 -3.69
N ILE A 24 35.26 46.62 -4.84
CA ILE A 24 33.96 46.08 -5.27
C ILE A 24 34.09 44.57 -5.55
N VAL A 25 35.11 44.17 -6.30
CA VAL A 25 35.40 42.76 -6.61
C VAL A 25 35.70 41.99 -5.33
N TYR A 26 36.54 42.51 -4.44
CA TYR A 26 36.83 41.89 -3.14
C TYR A 26 35.58 41.79 -2.28
N ARG A 27 34.76 42.83 -2.20
CA ARG A 27 33.50 42.78 -1.44
C ARG A 27 32.54 41.76 -2.05
N GLN A 28 32.44 41.71 -3.37
CA GLN A 28 31.56 40.79 -4.11
C GLN A 28 32.05 39.34 -4.07
N ILE A 29 33.36 39.13 -3.97
CA ILE A 29 33.98 37.81 -3.88
C ILE A 29 34.03 37.34 -2.42
N SER A 30 34.39 38.19 -1.46
CA SER A 30 34.54 37.81 -0.04
C SER A 30 33.24 37.39 0.63
N TYR A 31 32.07 37.89 0.20
CA TYR A 31 30.80 37.39 0.73
C TYR A 31 30.44 35.99 0.20
N ARG A 32 30.95 35.62 -0.98
CA ARG A 32 30.71 34.31 -1.64
C ARG A 32 31.80 33.28 -1.30
N ILE A 33 33.05 33.72 -1.14
CA ILE A 33 34.21 32.87 -0.90
C ILE A 33 34.48 32.85 0.59
N CYS A 34 34.05 31.74 1.20
CA CYS A 34 34.66 31.26 2.41
C CYS A 34 35.84 30.39 1.98
N TRP A 35 37.07 30.83 2.28
CA TRP A 35 38.30 30.23 1.73
C TRP A 35 38.55 28.79 2.19
N ASP A 36 37.82 28.31 3.20
CA ASP A 36 37.94 26.95 3.75
C ASP A 36 36.59 26.41 4.28
N CYS A 37 35.46 26.85 3.71
CA CYS A 37 34.18 26.33 4.19
C CYS A 37 33.92 24.91 3.66
N SER A 38 33.47 24.06 4.57
CA SER A 38 32.87 22.75 4.31
C SER A 38 31.56 22.89 3.53
N GLY A 39 31.11 21.79 2.92
CA GLY A 39 29.79 21.71 2.30
C GLY A 39 28.66 22.10 3.27
N ASP A 40 28.73 21.65 4.53
CA ASP A 40 27.72 21.89 5.55
C ASP A 40 27.61 23.38 5.95
N GLU A 41 28.72 24.11 5.97
CA GLU A 41 28.71 25.55 6.23
C GLU A 41 28.07 26.30 5.07
N TYR A 42 28.35 25.90 3.83
CA TYR A 42 27.71 26.47 2.64
C TYR A 42 26.21 26.17 2.65
N PHE A 43 25.81 24.94 2.96
CA PHE A 43 24.41 24.56 3.06
C PHE A 43 23.70 25.36 4.16
N SER A 44 24.31 25.48 5.35
CA SER A 44 23.75 26.27 6.46
C SER A 44 23.51 27.73 6.07
N ARG A 45 24.46 28.34 5.35
CA ARG A 45 24.29 29.70 4.82
C ARG A 45 23.18 29.77 3.78
N ALA A 46 23.11 28.80 2.87
CA ALA A 46 22.03 28.74 1.88
C ALA A 46 20.65 28.76 2.54
N ILE A 47 20.44 27.92 3.57
CA ILE A 47 19.17 27.86 4.31
C ILE A 47 18.82 29.22 4.95
N GLN A 48 19.79 29.94 5.51
CA GLN A 48 19.56 31.27 6.10
C GLN A 48 19.04 32.31 5.09
N TYR A 49 19.47 32.24 3.84
CA TYR A 49 19.07 33.20 2.80
C TYR A 49 17.87 32.73 1.96
N ALA A 50 17.49 31.45 2.03
CA ALA A 50 16.54 30.81 1.12
C ALA A 50 15.15 31.46 1.11
N CYS A 51 14.64 31.87 2.27
CA CYS A 51 13.30 32.45 2.42
C CYS A 51 13.31 33.97 2.64
N ASN A 52 14.34 34.66 2.16
CA ASN A 52 14.39 36.11 2.24
C ASN A 52 13.42 36.77 1.23
N ASP A 53 12.79 37.88 1.61
CA ASP A 53 11.88 38.63 0.73
C ASP A 53 12.57 39.17 -0.53
N SER A 54 13.86 39.50 -0.44
CA SER A 54 14.62 40.02 -1.58
C SER A 54 15.04 38.90 -2.54
N PRO A 55 14.71 38.99 -3.84
CA PRO A 55 15.19 38.04 -4.85
C PRO A 55 16.73 37.92 -4.90
N LYS A 56 17.44 39.02 -4.57
CA LYS A 56 18.91 39.02 -4.53
C LYS A 56 19.47 38.06 -3.47
N TYR A 57 18.83 37.99 -2.30
CA TYR A 57 19.26 37.10 -1.24
C TYR A 57 18.88 35.65 -1.53
N ARG A 58 17.71 35.41 -2.14
CA ARG A 58 17.34 34.07 -2.61
C ARG A 58 18.29 33.56 -3.70
N GLN A 59 18.70 34.41 -4.64
CA GLN A 59 19.77 34.06 -5.59
C GLN A 59 21.10 33.75 -4.87
N THR A 60 21.43 34.49 -3.82
CA THR A 60 22.63 34.20 -3.00
C THR A 60 22.53 32.84 -2.30
N ALA A 61 21.33 32.44 -1.86
CA ALA A 61 21.09 31.11 -1.34
C ALA A 61 21.37 30.03 -2.39
N LEU A 62 20.92 30.21 -3.63
CA LEU A 62 21.20 29.29 -4.74
C LEU A 62 22.70 29.19 -5.03
N ASP A 63 23.42 30.30 -5.04
CA ASP A 63 24.87 30.29 -5.21
C ASP A 63 25.55 29.46 -4.10
N PHE A 64 25.08 29.56 -2.86
CA PHE A 64 25.59 28.77 -1.74
C PHE A 64 25.20 27.29 -1.84
N LEU A 65 23.99 26.97 -2.31
CA LEU A 65 23.60 25.57 -2.58
C LEU A 65 24.50 24.95 -3.64
N ASP A 66 24.78 25.66 -4.73
CA ASP A 66 25.69 25.18 -5.78
C ASP A 66 27.10 24.92 -5.21
N GLN A 67 27.60 25.79 -4.33
CA GLN A 67 28.89 25.57 -3.66
C GLN A 67 28.89 24.38 -2.69
N ALA A 68 27.79 24.15 -1.98
CA ALA A 68 27.64 22.99 -1.11
C ALA A 68 27.56 21.69 -1.94
N ALA A 69 26.77 21.69 -3.02
CA ALA A 69 26.62 20.55 -3.92
C ALA A 69 27.92 20.15 -4.61
N GLN A 70 28.76 21.11 -5.01
CA GLN A 70 30.11 20.86 -5.56
C GLN A 70 31.08 20.20 -4.56
N ARG A 71 30.71 20.16 -3.28
CA ARG A 71 31.47 19.53 -2.19
C ARG A 71 30.73 18.30 -1.65
N ASP A 72 29.91 17.67 -2.49
CA ASP A 72 29.13 16.47 -2.19
C ASP A 72 28.28 16.62 -0.92
N GLN A 73 27.74 17.82 -0.67
CA GLN A 73 26.82 18.01 0.45
C GLN A 73 25.45 17.46 0.05
N LEU A 74 25.09 16.34 0.69
CA LEU A 74 23.92 15.52 0.36
C LEU A 74 22.59 16.30 0.34
N GLN A 75 22.36 17.15 1.34
CA GLN A 75 21.10 17.90 1.49
C GLN A 75 20.99 19.04 0.46
N ALA A 76 22.11 19.64 0.07
CA ALA A 76 22.17 20.65 -0.98
C ALA A 76 21.89 20.03 -2.34
N LEU A 77 22.51 18.88 -2.64
CA LEU A 77 22.22 18.09 -3.84
C LEU A 77 20.74 17.74 -3.90
N LEU A 78 20.17 17.23 -2.81
CA LEU A 78 18.75 16.88 -2.73
C LEU A 78 17.83 18.10 -2.98
N LEU A 79 18.06 19.22 -2.30
CA LEU A 79 17.25 20.42 -2.48
C LEU A 79 17.35 20.97 -3.91
N LEU A 80 18.55 21.00 -4.49
CA LEU A 80 18.72 21.39 -5.90
C LEU A 80 18.02 20.42 -6.84
N ALA A 81 18.07 19.12 -6.56
CA ALA A 81 17.35 18.11 -7.34
C ALA A 81 15.84 18.37 -7.32
N GLU A 82 15.27 18.61 -6.15
CA GLU A 82 13.84 18.92 -5.97
C GLU A 82 13.45 20.23 -6.68
N LEU A 83 14.28 21.28 -6.56
CA LEU A 83 14.05 22.57 -7.20
C LEU A 83 14.05 22.49 -8.73
N TYR A 84 15.05 21.81 -9.31
CA TYR A 84 15.21 21.75 -10.77
C TYR A 84 14.31 20.72 -11.45
N THR A 85 13.97 19.61 -10.76
CA THR A 85 13.13 18.55 -11.36
C THR A 85 11.71 19.04 -11.68
N GLY A 86 11.23 20.06 -10.96
CA GLY A 86 9.90 20.62 -11.14
C GLY A 86 8.82 19.69 -10.58
N LYS A 87 8.08 18.98 -11.43
CA LYS A 87 6.94 18.16 -10.99
C LYS A 87 7.40 16.81 -10.44
N LEU A 88 7.39 16.69 -9.11
CA LEU A 88 7.67 15.45 -8.39
C LEU A 88 6.43 14.54 -8.29
N PRO A 89 6.60 13.21 -8.07
CA PRO A 89 5.49 12.29 -7.87
C PRO A 89 4.59 12.68 -6.68
N PRO A 90 3.27 12.43 -6.73
CA PRO A 90 2.36 12.78 -5.62
C PRO A 90 2.69 12.14 -4.27
N SER A 91 3.37 10.98 -4.28
CA SER A 91 3.79 10.26 -3.07
C SER A 91 5.21 10.63 -2.59
N TYR A 92 5.90 11.52 -3.31
CA TYR A 92 7.20 12.05 -2.91
C TYR A 92 6.98 13.17 -1.87
N HIS A 93 7.71 13.13 -0.76
CA HIS A 93 7.60 14.11 0.32
C HIS A 93 8.91 14.89 0.45
N PRO A 94 9.02 16.12 -0.07
CA PRO A 94 10.25 16.89 0.00
C PRO A 94 10.73 17.07 1.44
N LEU A 95 12.04 16.95 1.67
CA LEU A 95 12.63 17.12 3.00
C LEU A 95 12.73 18.62 3.38
N HIS A 96 12.96 19.48 2.38
CA HIS A 96 13.14 20.93 2.55
C HIS A 96 11.94 21.75 2.03
N LYS A 97 10.73 21.40 2.48
CA LYS A 97 9.46 21.96 1.94
C LYS A 97 9.40 23.50 1.97
N GLU A 98 9.90 24.10 3.05
CA GLU A 98 9.91 25.54 3.24
C GLU A 98 10.82 26.21 2.19
N GLN A 99 12.06 25.74 2.07
CA GLN A 99 13.03 26.29 1.12
C GLN A 99 12.60 26.05 -0.32
N LEU A 100 12.00 24.88 -0.61
CA LEU A 100 11.42 24.60 -1.92
C LEU A 100 10.34 25.62 -2.30
N ALA A 101 9.46 25.99 -1.35
CA ALA A 101 8.41 26.97 -1.58
C ALA A 101 8.95 28.39 -1.80
N CYS A 102 10.05 28.75 -1.14
CA CYS A 102 10.69 30.06 -1.25
C CYS A 102 11.52 30.21 -2.53
N LEU A 103 12.36 29.21 -2.83
CA LEU A 103 13.33 29.25 -3.92
C LEU A 103 12.73 28.81 -5.27
N GLY A 104 11.74 27.92 -5.26
CA GLY A 104 11.17 27.36 -6.49
C GLY A 104 10.50 28.39 -7.41
N ARG A 105 10.19 29.59 -6.92
CA ARG A 105 9.62 30.70 -7.72
C ARG A 105 10.66 31.43 -8.56
N ASP A 106 11.93 31.37 -8.17
CA ASP A 106 13.02 32.09 -8.83
C ASP A 106 13.81 31.20 -9.81
N ILE A 107 13.46 29.92 -9.91
CA ILE A 107 14.16 28.93 -10.73
C ILE A 107 13.29 28.51 -11.91
N GLU A 108 13.89 28.49 -13.10
CA GLU A 108 13.32 27.81 -14.26
C GLU A 108 13.60 26.29 -14.14
N PRO A 109 12.58 25.42 -14.19
CA PRO A 109 12.79 23.99 -14.08
C PRO A 109 13.70 23.44 -15.19
N ASP A 110 14.69 22.65 -14.80
CA ASP A 110 15.53 21.88 -15.70
C ASP A 110 15.55 20.44 -15.21
N ARG A 111 14.69 19.62 -15.82
CA ARG A 111 14.48 18.23 -15.40
C ARG A 111 15.77 17.40 -15.50
N ASN A 112 16.61 17.65 -16.49
CA ASN A 112 17.85 16.89 -16.67
C ASN A 112 18.86 17.26 -15.58
N LYS A 113 18.97 18.55 -15.27
CA LYS A 113 19.79 19.03 -14.14
C LYS A 113 19.29 18.45 -12.81
N GLY A 114 17.97 18.47 -12.58
CA GLY A 114 17.36 17.85 -11.40
C GLY A 114 17.66 16.35 -11.27
N ILE A 115 17.50 15.58 -12.35
CA ILE A 115 17.85 14.14 -12.40
C ILE A 115 19.33 13.93 -12.13
N SER A 116 20.22 14.78 -12.66
CA SER A 116 21.66 14.64 -12.41
C SER A 116 22.03 14.81 -10.93
N TYR A 117 21.36 15.73 -10.22
CA TYR A 117 21.55 15.87 -8.78
C TYR A 117 20.95 14.70 -8.00
N PHE A 118 19.77 14.19 -8.39
CA PHE A 118 19.24 12.96 -7.79
C PHE A 118 20.16 11.77 -8.00
N GLN A 119 20.80 11.66 -9.17
CA GLN A 119 21.79 10.61 -9.43
C GLN A 119 23.00 10.75 -8.49
N ALA A 120 23.53 11.95 -8.30
CA ALA A 120 24.61 12.19 -7.34
C ALA A 120 24.22 11.80 -5.90
N VAL A 121 23.00 12.14 -5.47
CA VAL A 121 22.45 11.72 -4.17
C VAL A 121 22.39 10.19 -4.07
N ILE A 122 21.91 9.52 -5.12
CA ILE A 122 21.81 8.06 -5.17
C ILE A 122 23.19 7.42 -5.09
N ASP A 123 24.16 7.89 -5.87
CA ASP A 123 25.53 7.36 -5.88
C ASP A 123 26.15 7.44 -4.47
N MET A 124 26.01 8.58 -3.80
CA MET A 124 26.46 8.74 -2.41
C MET A 124 25.79 7.78 -1.43
N LEU A 125 24.50 7.51 -1.60
CA LEU A 125 23.72 6.60 -0.75
C LEU A 125 23.92 5.12 -1.11
N GLU A 126 24.52 4.79 -2.25
CA GLU A 126 24.97 3.44 -2.54
C GLU A 126 26.31 3.15 -1.87
N GLU A 127 27.16 4.16 -1.70
CA GLU A 127 28.41 4.06 -0.94
C GLU A 127 28.18 4.00 0.58
N GLN A 128 27.11 4.64 1.07
CA GLN A 128 26.78 4.70 2.49
C GLN A 128 25.54 3.86 2.81
N PRO A 129 25.62 2.86 3.71
CA PRO A 129 24.49 1.99 4.01
C PRO A 129 23.37 2.73 4.76
N ASP A 130 23.74 3.69 5.61
CA ASP A 130 22.82 4.46 6.44
C ASP A 130 22.30 5.70 5.69
N GLY A 131 21.00 5.97 5.82
CA GLY A 131 20.37 7.14 5.19
C GLY A 131 19.04 7.45 5.85
N ASP A 132 18.63 8.72 5.78
CA ASP A 132 17.34 9.15 6.31
C ASP A 132 16.19 8.30 5.66
N PRO A 133 15.31 7.68 6.48
CA PRO A 133 14.28 6.77 5.97
C PRO A 133 13.33 7.43 4.97
N ASP A 134 12.99 8.71 5.14
CA ASP A 134 12.10 9.44 4.24
C ASP A 134 12.78 9.73 2.91
N MET A 135 14.05 10.12 2.93
CA MET A 135 14.85 10.29 1.72
C MET A 135 15.00 8.97 0.94
N LEU A 136 15.29 7.86 1.61
CA LEU A 136 15.36 6.54 0.98
C LEU A 136 14.01 6.14 0.35
N GLY A 137 12.90 6.41 1.06
CA GLY A 137 11.55 6.20 0.54
C GLY A 137 11.25 7.05 -0.70
N ASN A 138 11.68 8.32 -0.69
CA ASN A 138 11.55 9.23 -1.81
C ASN A 138 12.30 8.75 -3.06
N ILE A 139 13.51 8.24 -2.92
CA ILE A 139 14.25 7.63 -4.05
C ILE A 139 13.46 6.46 -4.64
N GLY A 140 12.88 5.62 -3.79
CA GLY A 140 11.96 4.56 -4.24
C GLY A 140 10.79 5.09 -5.07
N GLN A 141 10.21 6.23 -4.70
CA GLN A 141 9.14 6.88 -5.47
C GLN A 141 9.64 7.38 -6.84
N LEU A 142 10.86 7.90 -6.91
CA LEU A 142 11.43 8.38 -8.16
C LEU A 142 11.60 7.23 -9.17
N TYR A 143 12.05 6.06 -8.72
CA TYR A 143 12.12 4.87 -9.58
C TYR A 143 10.74 4.32 -9.93
N LEU A 144 9.83 4.20 -8.96
CA LEU A 144 8.48 3.68 -9.17
C LEU A 144 7.72 4.48 -10.24
N HIS A 145 7.91 5.79 -10.25
CA HIS A 145 7.30 6.70 -11.21
C HIS A 145 8.15 6.98 -12.46
N SER A 146 9.24 6.22 -12.67
CA SER A 146 10.14 6.36 -13.83
C SER A 146 10.68 7.78 -14.02
N VAL A 147 10.91 8.50 -12.92
CA VAL A 147 11.61 9.79 -12.93
C VAL A 147 13.09 9.57 -13.18
N MET A 148 13.68 8.60 -12.47
CA MET A 148 15.05 8.17 -12.67
C MET A 148 15.14 7.12 -13.79
N PRO A 149 16.19 7.19 -14.65
CA PRO A 149 16.43 6.16 -15.65
C PRO A 149 16.88 4.85 -14.97
N ALA A 150 16.25 3.74 -15.33
CA ALA A 150 16.65 2.40 -14.90
C ALA A 150 16.21 1.35 -15.93
N ASN A 151 17.00 0.26 -16.04
CA ASN A 151 16.62 -0.89 -16.85
C ASN A 151 15.42 -1.65 -16.23
N ASP A 152 15.38 -1.70 -14.90
CA ASP A 152 14.26 -2.25 -14.13
C ASP A 152 13.88 -1.27 -13.01
N PRO A 153 12.97 -0.31 -13.28
CA PRO A 153 12.57 0.68 -12.30
C PRO A 153 11.84 0.08 -11.10
N GLU A 154 11.11 -1.03 -11.28
CA GLU A 154 10.35 -1.66 -10.19
C GLU A 154 11.28 -2.34 -9.19
N ASP A 155 12.30 -3.06 -9.69
CA ASP A 155 13.31 -3.70 -8.84
C ASP A 155 14.13 -2.66 -8.07
N GLN A 156 14.49 -1.54 -8.71
CA GLN A 156 15.14 -0.43 -8.03
C GLN A 156 14.25 0.18 -6.95
N ALA A 157 12.98 0.48 -7.28
CA ALA A 157 12.03 0.99 -6.31
C ALA A 157 11.91 0.07 -5.09
N ARG A 158 11.78 -1.25 -5.32
CA ARG A 158 11.73 -2.26 -4.26
C ARG A 158 12.99 -2.26 -3.39
N LYS A 159 14.19 -2.18 -3.99
CA LYS A 159 15.48 -2.08 -3.27
C LYS A 159 15.49 -0.89 -2.31
N TRP A 160 15.13 0.29 -2.80
CA TRP A 160 15.13 1.53 -2.00
C TRP A 160 14.04 1.54 -0.93
N PHE A 161 12.83 1.08 -1.26
CA PHE A 161 11.77 0.94 -0.26
C PHE A 161 12.12 -0.10 0.82
N ALA A 162 12.82 -1.18 0.48
CA ALA A 162 13.26 -2.18 1.46
C ALA A 162 14.26 -1.58 2.46
N ARG A 163 15.22 -0.76 1.99
CA ARG A 163 16.14 -0.02 2.87
C ARG A 163 15.38 0.94 3.77
N ALA A 164 14.50 1.76 3.21
CA ALA A 164 13.68 2.70 3.97
C ALA A 164 12.82 1.99 5.03
N ALA A 165 12.18 0.88 4.66
CA ALA A 165 11.33 0.09 5.56
C ALA A 165 12.13 -0.56 6.70
N ALA A 166 13.38 -0.96 6.46
CA ALA A 166 14.26 -1.50 7.51
C ALA A 166 14.54 -0.47 8.61
N GLU A 167 14.65 0.81 8.23
CA GLU A 167 14.81 1.97 9.13
C GLU A 167 13.47 2.52 9.67
N GLY A 168 12.36 1.80 9.45
CA GLY A 168 11.05 2.18 9.99
C GLY A 168 10.23 3.14 9.13
N ASN A 169 10.58 3.35 7.86
CA ASN A 169 9.76 4.14 6.94
C ASN A 169 8.44 3.42 6.60
N TYR A 170 7.35 3.85 7.22
CA TYR A 170 6.04 3.24 7.00
C TYR A 170 5.44 3.47 5.61
N PRO A 171 5.57 4.66 4.99
CA PRO A 171 5.18 4.84 3.59
C PRO A 171 5.85 3.83 2.65
N ALA A 172 7.14 3.54 2.85
CA ALA A 172 7.88 2.55 2.08
C ALA A 172 7.35 1.12 2.30
N MET A 173 7.01 0.74 3.54
CA MET A 173 6.34 -0.54 3.82
C MET A 173 5.03 -0.69 3.03
N VAL A 174 4.23 0.37 2.95
CA VAL A 174 2.98 0.35 2.15
C VAL A 174 3.28 0.17 0.67
N GLN A 175 4.33 0.79 0.13
CA GLN A 175 4.71 0.61 -1.27
C GLN A 175 5.25 -0.79 -1.56
N LEU A 176 6.09 -1.36 -0.67
CA LEU A 176 6.50 -2.76 -0.77
C LEU A 176 5.30 -3.70 -0.79
N ALA A 177 4.31 -3.45 0.07
CA ALA A 177 3.10 -4.24 0.10
C ALA A 177 2.32 -4.18 -1.22
N ARG A 178 2.21 -2.99 -1.83
CA ARG A 178 1.54 -2.81 -3.13
C ARG A 178 2.31 -3.47 -4.28
N LEU A 179 3.64 -3.36 -4.29
CA LEU A 179 4.49 -4.03 -5.28
C LEU A 179 4.40 -5.55 -5.18
N ALA A 180 4.33 -6.09 -3.95
CA ALA A 180 4.10 -7.51 -3.74
C ALA A 180 2.69 -7.95 -4.18
N ASP A 181 1.63 -7.19 -3.83
CA ASP A 181 0.24 -7.48 -4.24
C ASP A 181 0.09 -7.50 -5.76
N ALA A 182 0.69 -6.53 -6.45
CA ALA A 182 0.65 -6.42 -7.92
C ALA A 182 1.30 -7.61 -8.63
N ARG A 183 2.33 -8.21 -8.02
CA ARG A 183 3.01 -9.42 -8.52
C ARG A 183 2.34 -10.73 -8.07
N GLY A 184 1.27 -10.64 -7.28
CA GLY A 184 0.57 -11.81 -6.75
C GLY A 184 1.23 -12.47 -5.53
N ASP A 185 2.27 -11.86 -4.94
CA ASP A 185 2.86 -12.32 -3.68
C ASP A 185 2.05 -11.77 -2.49
N TYR A 186 0.87 -12.34 -2.29
CA TYR A 186 -0.03 -11.93 -1.22
C TYR A 186 0.55 -12.24 0.18
N GLY A 187 1.47 -13.20 0.31
CA GLY A 187 2.11 -13.50 1.59
C GLY A 187 3.02 -12.36 2.03
N GLU A 188 3.89 -11.90 1.13
CA GLU A 188 4.77 -10.76 1.37
C GLU A 188 3.96 -9.47 1.54
N ALA A 189 2.96 -9.22 0.70
CA ALA A 189 2.12 -8.03 0.81
C ALA A 189 1.40 -7.93 2.16
N MET A 190 0.82 -9.04 2.63
CA MET A 190 0.16 -9.11 3.95
C MET A 190 1.13 -8.79 5.09
N LYS A 191 2.36 -9.30 5.01
CA LYS A 191 3.39 -9.04 6.02
C LYS A 191 3.67 -7.54 6.13
N TRP A 192 3.91 -6.87 5.00
CA TRP A 192 4.22 -5.45 4.97
C TRP A 192 3.02 -4.57 5.36
N PHE A 193 1.81 -4.85 4.86
CA PHE A 193 0.60 -4.12 5.29
C PHE A 193 0.36 -4.25 6.80
N ARG A 194 0.55 -5.45 7.36
CA ARG A 194 0.38 -5.68 8.80
C ARG A 194 1.42 -4.94 9.64
N GLN A 195 2.67 -4.89 9.17
CA GLN A 195 3.74 -4.13 9.83
C GLN A 195 3.43 -2.63 9.81
N ALA A 196 3.02 -2.07 8.67
CA ALA A 196 2.61 -0.66 8.55
C ALA A 196 1.40 -0.34 9.44
N ALA A 197 0.37 -1.20 9.43
CA ALA A 197 -0.86 -1.02 10.20
C ALA A 197 -0.67 -1.11 11.73
N ASN A 198 0.41 -1.73 12.21
CA ASN A 198 0.69 -1.86 13.64
C ASN A 198 1.49 -0.70 14.22
N ASN A 199 2.26 -0.01 13.38
CA ASN A 199 3.20 1.00 13.83
C ASN A 199 2.81 2.42 13.40
N THR A 200 1.65 2.58 12.75
CA THR A 200 1.13 3.88 12.33
C THR A 200 -0.34 4.06 12.70
N GLN A 201 -0.78 5.32 12.66
CA GLN A 201 -2.19 5.72 12.68
C GLN A 201 -2.77 5.84 11.25
N ASP A 202 -2.11 5.26 10.24
CA ASP A 202 -2.64 5.25 8.87
C ASP A 202 -3.96 4.47 8.80
N LEU A 203 -4.87 4.97 7.96
CA LEU A 203 -6.17 4.36 7.71
C LEU A 203 -6.09 3.28 6.64
N GLN A 204 -5.20 3.42 5.65
CA GLN A 204 -5.16 2.53 4.49
C GLN A 204 -4.63 1.15 4.84
N SER A 205 -3.54 1.08 5.58
CA SER A 205 -2.89 -0.18 5.97
C SER A 205 -3.83 -1.13 6.72
N PRO A 206 -4.52 -0.74 7.82
CA PRO A 206 -5.47 -1.64 8.49
C PRO A 206 -6.67 -2.03 7.61
N LEU A 207 -7.11 -1.16 6.69
CA LEU A 207 -8.14 -1.54 5.71
C LEU A 207 -7.64 -2.64 4.78
N MET A 208 -6.41 -2.57 4.28
CA MET A 208 -5.83 -3.60 3.41
C MET A 208 -5.67 -4.93 4.14
N VAL A 209 -5.22 -4.91 5.40
CA VAL A 209 -5.15 -6.14 6.22
C VAL A 209 -6.55 -6.74 6.41
N GLY A 210 -7.57 -5.91 6.63
CA GLY A 210 -8.95 -6.36 6.70
C GLY A 210 -9.45 -6.98 5.39
N ASP A 211 -9.16 -6.33 4.25
CA ASP A 211 -9.51 -6.83 2.91
C ASP A 211 -8.83 -8.18 2.62
N TYR A 212 -7.60 -8.38 3.08
CA TYR A 212 -6.88 -9.66 2.94
C TYR A 212 -7.58 -10.80 3.68
N TYR A 213 -8.03 -10.57 4.91
CA TYR A 213 -8.83 -11.56 5.64
C TYR A 213 -10.24 -11.72 5.07
N PHE A 214 -10.85 -10.67 4.51
CA PHE A 214 -12.19 -10.72 3.94
C PHE A 214 -12.22 -11.54 2.64
N TYR A 215 -11.26 -11.32 1.74
CA TYR A 215 -11.19 -11.99 0.44
C TYR A 215 -10.31 -13.25 0.43
N GLY A 216 -9.57 -13.52 1.50
CA GLY A 216 -8.67 -14.67 1.58
C GLY A 216 -7.40 -14.53 0.71
N LYS A 217 -6.84 -13.31 0.62
CA LYS A 217 -5.61 -13.05 -0.15
C LYS A 217 -4.39 -13.48 0.66
N GLY A 218 -3.73 -14.57 0.28
CA GLY A 218 -2.54 -15.08 0.96
C GLY A 218 -2.77 -15.61 2.39
N VAL A 219 -4.02 -15.56 2.88
CA VAL A 219 -4.48 -16.06 4.18
C VAL A 219 -5.87 -16.68 4.01
N PRO A 220 -6.30 -17.64 4.85
CA PRO A 220 -7.68 -18.11 4.84
C PRO A 220 -8.68 -16.98 5.14
N VAL A 221 -9.86 -17.07 4.55
CA VAL A 221 -10.97 -16.14 4.83
C VAL A 221 -11.31 -16.17 6.33
N ASP A 222 -11.32 -15.01 6.96
CA ASP A 222 -11.62 -14.83 8.38
C ASP A 222 -12.32 -13.49 8.61
N TYR A 223 -13.66 -13.50 8.52
CA TYR A 223 -14.46 -12.30 8.66
C TYR A 223 -14.38 -11.69 10.06
N GLN A 224 -14.11 -12.48 11.11
CA GLN A 224 -13.93 -11.92 12.45
C GLN A 224 -12.63 -11.09 12.53
N LYS A 225 -11.53 -11.61 11.99
CA LYS A 225 -10.28 -10.83 11.90
C LYS A 225 -10.45 -9.62 10.99
N ALA A 226 -11.10 -9.75 9.83
CA ALA A 226 -11.39 -8.62 8.96
C ALA A 226 -12.15 -7.52 9.70
N LYS A 227 -13.20 -7.89 10.46
CA LYS A 227 -13.96 -6.99 11.33
C LYS A 227 -13.08 -6.27 12.36
N THR A 228 -12.17 -6.99 13.02
CA THR A 228 -11.23 -6.39 13.97
C THR A 228 -10.36 -5.32 13.30
N TRP A 229 -9.81 -5.60 12.12
CA TRP A 229 -8.96 -4.66 11.38
C TRP A 229 -9.73 -3.45 10.85
N TYR A 230 -10.93 -3.63 10.32
CA TYR A 230 -11.78 -2.52 9.91
C TYR A 230 -12.21 -1.64 11.09
N ARG A 231 -12.45 -2.21 12.27
CA ARG A 231 -12.70 -1.43 13.51
C ARG A 231 -11.48 -0.60 13.90
N LYS A 232 -10.27 -1.17 13.79
CA LYS A 232 -9.02 -0.44 14.04
C LYS A 232 -8.89 0.77 13.10
N ALA A 233 -9.17 0.58 11.80
CA ALA A 233 -9.17 1.66 10.83
C ALA A 233 -10.23 2.74 11.15
N LEU A 234 -11.44 2.34 11.53
CA LEU A 234 -12.50 3.28 11.92
C LEU A 234 -12.10 4.11 13.14
N GLU A 235 -11.46 3.49 14.12
CA GLU A 235 -11.04 4.19 15.34
C GLU A 235 -9.93 5.20 15.07
N ALA A 236 -8.93 4.83 14.26
CA ALA A 236 -7.92 5.77 13.79
C ALA A 236 -8.57 6.94 13.01
N ALA A 237 -9.56 6.67 12.17
CA ALA A 237 -10.26 7.72 11.42
C ALA A 237 -11.02 8.69 12.35
N LYS A 238 -11.65 8.18 13.41
CA LYS A 238 -12.31 9.03 14.41
C LYS A 238 -11.33 9.93 15.16
N GLN A 239 -10.14 9.43 15.50
CA GLN A 239 -9.11 10.20 16.16
C GLN A 239 -8.62 11.35 15.28
N VAL A 240 -8.33 11.05 14.00
CA VAL A 240 -7.91 12.06 13.01
C VAL A 240 -9.01 13.09 12.75
N ALA A 241 -10.27 12.65 12.64
CA ALA A 241 -11.40 13.53 12.34
C ALA A 241 -11.92 14.37 13.52
N ALA A 242 -11.30 14.29 14.71
CA ALA A 242 -11.79 14.97 15.91
C ALA A 242 -11.85 16.51 15.77
N SER A 243 -11.05 17.08 14.87
CA SER A 243 -10.98 18.52 14.59
C SER A 243 -11.48 18.91 13.19
N MET A 244 -11.99 17.96 12.42
CA MET A 244 -12.47 18.16 11.05
C MET A 244 -13.94 18.56 11.03
N ASP A 245 -14.38 19.17 9.93
CA ASP A 245 -15.81 19.41 9.70
C ASP A 245 -16.57 18.09 9.46
N GLU A 246 -17.90 18.13 9.55
CA GLU A 246 -18.73 16.92 9.45
C GLU A 246 -18.71 16.28 8.05
N GLU A 247 -18.45 17.04 6.99
CA GLU A 247 -18.36 16.50 5.62
C GLU A 247 -17.07 15.71 5.43
N GLU A 248 -15.93 16.30 5.80
CA GLU A 248 -14.61 15.67 5.80
C GLU A 248 -14.57 14.43 6.69
N LYS A 249 -15.13 14.55 7.90
CA LYS A 249 -15.27 13.45 8.85
C LYS A 249 -16.10 12.29 8.28
N SER A 250 -17.21 12.60 7.60
CA SER A 250 -18.04 11.59 6.92
C SER A 250 -17.27 10.89 5.80
N ARG A 251 -16.56 11.66 4.96
CA ARG A 251 -15.72 11.14 3.87
C ARG A 251 -14.61 10.23 4.39
N LEU A 252 -13.90 10.64 5.44
CA LEU A 252 -12.80 9.87 6.03
C LEU A 252 -13.29 8.53 6.61
N MET A 253 -14.46 8.52 7.26
CA MET A 253 -15.02 7.32 7.87
C MET A 253 -15.82 6.42 6.90
N ALA A 254 -16.09 6.86 5.67
CA ALA A 254 -16.95 6.11 4.74
C ALA A 254 -16.38 4.72 4.42
N ALA A 255 -15.09 4.65 4.04
CA ALA A 255 -14.42 3.40 3.69
C ALA A 255 -14.43 2.33 4.80
N PRO A 256 -14.02 2.63 6.05
CA PRO A 256 -14.09 1.65 7.13
C PRO A 256 -15.53 1.28 7.51
N ARG A 257 -16.49 2.22 7.48
CA ARG A 257 -17.91 1.91 7.77
C ARG A 257 -18.52 0.95 6.76
N ILE A 258 -18.30 1.19 5.46
CA ILE A 258 -18.82 0.32 4.40
C ILE A 258 -18.26 -1.10 4.53
N ARG A 259 -16.95 -1.22 4.80
CA ARG A 259 -16.30 -2.53 5.01
C ARG A 259 -16.80 -3.23 6.28
N LEU A 260 -17.09 -2.48 7.34
CA LEU A 260 -17.71 -3.03 8.55
C LEU A 260 -19.12 -3.55 8.28
N ASP A 261 -19.96 -2.81 7.57
CA ASP A 261 -21.28 -3.29 7.16
C ASP A 261 -21.19 -4.55 6.29
N LEU A 262 -20.29 -4.57 5.31
CA LEU A 262 -20.04 -5.75 4.46
C LEU A 262 -19.66 -6.98 5.27
N VAL A 263 -18.71 -6.86 6.21
CA VAL A 263 -18.29 -8.00 7.03
C VAL A 263 -19.36 -8.43 8.02
N GLU A 264 -20.17 -7.50 8.54
CA GLU A 264 -21.30 -7.82 9.42
C GLU A 264 -22.39 -8.59 8.67
N ARG A 265 -22.71 -8.22 7.44
CA ARG A 265 -23.63 -9.00 6.59
C ARG A 265 -23.10 -10.40 6.30
N ARG A 266 -21.78 -10.53 6.04
CA ARG A 266 -21.15 -11.84 5.83
C ARG A 266 -21.21 -12.72 7.07
N LEU A 267 -20.94 -12.14 8.24
CA LEU A 267 -21.04 -12.84 9.52
C LEU A 267 -22.48 -13.24 9.85
N ALA A 268 -23.45 -12.33 9.66
CA ALA A 268 -24.87 -12.65 9.85
C ALA A 268 -25.36 -13.75 8.90
N GLY A 269 -24.92 -13.74 7.63
CA GLY A 269 -25.21 -14.81 6.67
C GLY A 269 -24.45 -16.12 6.93
N GLN A 270 -23.34 -16.10 7.68
CA GLN A 270 -22.68 -17.31 8.17
C GLN A 270 -23.36 -17.91 9.40
N GLU A 271 -24.02 -17.09 10.21
CA GLU A 271 -24.76 -17.51 11.41
C GLU A 271 -26.13 -18.15 11.09
N GLN A 272 -26.59 -18.15 9.83
CA GLN A 272 -27.88 -18.72 9.43
C GLN A 272 -27.79 -20.21 9.03
N GLY A 273 -27.60 -21.07 10.03
CA GLY A 273 -27.72 -22.51 9.84
C GLY A 273 -27.56 -23.28 11.14
N LYS A 274 -28.65 -23.66 11.82
CA LYS A 274 -28.53 -24.65 12.91
C LYS A 274 -28.06 -25.97 12.28
N LEU A 275 -26.90 -26.45 12.73
CA LEU A 275 -26.35 -27.71 12.24
C LEU A 275 -27.20 -28.87 12.75
N VAL A 276 -27.72 -29.68 11.83
CA VAL A 276 -28.48 -30.90 12.11
C VAL A 276 -27.65 -32.07 11.62
N THR A 277 -27.35 -33.01 12.51
CA THR A 277 -26.69 -34.26 12.14
C THR A 277 -27.73 -35.34 11.91
N ILE A 278 -27.73 -35.95 10.72
CA ILE A 278 -28.62 -37.06 10.39
C ILE A 278 -27.81 -38.36 10.45
N PRO A 279 -28.05 -39.21 11.47
CA PRO A 279 -27.46 -40.54 11.51
C PRO A 279 -28.13 -41.42 10.46
N TYR A 280 -27.29 -42.08 9.65
CA TYR A 280 -27.74 -43.01 8.64
C TYR A 280 -26.91 -44.29 8.64
N ARG A 281 -27.47 -45.32 8.00
CA ARG A 281 -26.87 -46.63 7.84
C ARG A 281 -27.04 -47.07 6.39
N LEU A 282 -26.02 -47.74 5.86
CA LEU A 282 -26.01 -48.26 4.49
C LEU A 282 -26.06 -49.78 4.54
N GLU A 283 -26.90 -50.39 3.69
CA GLU A 283 -26.90 -51.83 3.45
C GLU A 283 -26.75 -52.13 1.96
N GLY A 284 -25.95 -53.14 1.62
CA GLY A 284 -25.80 -53.61 0.25
C GLY A 284 -24.33 -53.71 -0.17
N THR A 285 -24.06 -53.41 -1.44
CA THR A 285 -22.76 -53.53 -2.09
C THR A 285 -22.25 -52.16 -2.53
N VAL A 286 -20.96 -52.09 -2.90
CA VAL A 286 -20.32 -50.87 -3.42
C VAL A 286 -21.02 -50.32 -4.68
N ARG A 287 -21.71 -51.17 -5.45
CA ARG A 287 -22.44 -50.76 -6.67
C ARG A 287 -23.93 -50.51 -6.46
N ASN A 288 -24.49 -50.97 -5.35
CA ASN A 288 -25.92 -50.85 -5.05
C ASN A 288 -26.13 -50.92 -3.54
N TYR A 289 -26.58 -49.82 -2.94
CA TYR A 289 -26.92 -49.79 -1.52
C TYR A 289 -28.23 -49.04 -1.25
N SER A 290 -28.86 -49.49 -0.18
CA SER A 290 -30.05 -48.90 0.43
C SER A 290 -29.65 -48.03 1.61
N ILE A 291 -30.33 -46.92 1.78
CA ILE A 291 -30.05 -45.92 2.81
C ILE A 291 -31.16 -45.98 3.85
N PHE A 292 -30.78 -46.11 5.12
CA PHE A 292 -31.69 -46.13 6.28
C PHE A 292 -31.33 -45.00 7.23
N VAL A 293 -32.33 -44.49 7.95
CA VAL A 293 -32.19 -43.40 8.93
C VAL A 293 -32.97 -43.76 10.19
N GLU A 294 -32.69 -43.10 11.32
CA GLU A 294 -33.32 -43.44 12.61
C GLU A 294 -34.86 -43.37 12.60
N GLY A 295 -35.46 -42.49 11.79
CA GLY A 295 -36.92 -42.41 11.63
C GLY A 295 -37.55 -43.58 10.85
N HIS A 296 -36.76 -44.28 10.04
CA HIS A 296 -37.19 -45.44 9.25
C HIS A 296 -36.12 -46.55 9.30
N PRO A 297 -35.98 -47.26 10.44
CA PRO A 297 -34.92 -48.24 10.61
C PRO A 297 -35.16 -49.54 9.83
N ASP A 298 -36.43 -49.90 9.62
CA ASP A 298 -36.86 -51.16 8.99
C ASP A 298 -37.15 -51.02 7.49
N GLN A 299 -37.18 -49.79 6.96
CA GLN A 299 -37.48 -49.50 5.57
C GLN A 299 -36.52 -48.45 5.00
N PRO A 300 -35.92 -48.67 3.82
CA PRO A 300 -34.97 -47.73 3.28
C PRO A 300 -35.66 -46.45 2.77
N VAL A 301 -35.01 -45.30 3.00
CA VAL A 301 -35.47 -44.00 2.51
C VAL A 301 -35.13 -43.76 1.05
N GLY A 302 -34.12 -44.45 0.55
CA GLY A 302 -33.75 -44.42 -0.86
C GLY A 302 -32.68 -45.44 -1.21
N THR A 303 -32.34 -45.49 -2.49
CA THR A 303 -31.32 -46.39 -3.05
C THR A 303 -30.39 -45.62 -3.99
N VAL A 304 -29.13 -46.03 -4.06
CA VAL A 304 -28.16 -45.53 -5.04
C VAL A 304 -27.56 -46.72 -5.77
N VAL A 305 -27.62 -46.69 -7.11
CA VAL A 305 -27.19 -47.79 -7.98
C VAL A 305 -26.27 -47.27 -9.08
N ASN A 306 -25.16 -47.96 -9.31
CA ASN A 306 -24.30 -47.79 -10.48
C ASN A 306 -24.52 -48.96 -11.46
N ARG A 307 -25.09 -48.67 -12.64
CA ARG A 307 -25.21 -49.62 -13.76
C ARG A 307 -24.36 -49.10 -14.91
N ASP A 308 -23.30 -49.84 -15.24
CA ASP A 308 -22.43 -49.57 -16.38
C ASP A 308 -21.91 -48.12 -16.47
N GLY A 309 -21.58 -47.53 -15.31
CA GLY A 309 -21.09 -46.15 -15.20
C GLY A 309 -22.18 -45.10 -15.01
N VAL A 310 -23.46 -45.48 -15.12
CA VAL A 310 -24.59 -44.59 -14.86
C VAL A 310 -25.04 -44.71 -13.41
N ILE A 311 -24.90 -43.62 -12.66
CA ILE A 311 -25.29 -43.54 -11.25
C ILE A 311 -26.69 -42.96 -11.15
N THR A 312 -27.60 -43.74 -10.57
CA THR A 312 -28.99 -43.34 -10.33
C THR A 312 -29.30 -43.43 -8.85
N ALA A 313 -29.80 -42.33 -8.27
CA ALA A 313 -30.37 -42.33 -6.93
C ALA A 313 -31.91 -42.25 -7.02
N ARG A 314 -32.60 -42.97 -6.14
CA ARG A 314 -34.07 -43.01 -6.08
C ARG A 314 -34.55 -42.90 -4.65
N MET A 315 -35.51 -42.00 -4.41
CA MET A 315 -36.29 -41.94 -3.18
C MET A 315 -37.35 -43.05 -3.18
N ASN A 316 -37.66 -43.58 -2.00
CA ASN A 316 -38.70 -44.59 -1.86
C ASN A 316 -40.09 -43.91 -1.80
N GLU A 317 -40.95 -44.19 -2.79
CA GLU A 317 -42.27 -43.54 -2.94
C GLU A 317 -43.28 -43.88 -1.82
N LYS A 318 -42.99 -44.91 -1.01
CA LYS A 318 -43.86 -45.36 0.09
C LYS A 318 -43.70 -44.56 1.38
N ILE A 319 -42.75 -43.64 1.43
CA ILE A 319 -42.63 -42.72 2.55
C ILE A 319 -43.52 -41.52 2.18
N GLU A 320 -44.55 -41.27 2.98
CA GLU A 320 -45.51 -40.19 2.73
C GLU A 320 -44.76 -38.85 2.67
N PHE A 321 -44.73 -38.24 1.48
CA PHE A 321 -44.20 -36.90 1.27
C PHE A 321 -45.22 -36.11 0.44
N ILE A 322 -45.53 -34.89 0.89
CA ILE A 322 -46.41 -33.97 0.17
C ILE A 322 -45.62 -33.40 -1.01
N THR A 323 -45.85 -33.97 -2.19
CA THR A 323 -45.42 -33.53 -3.54
C THR A 323 -43.94 -33.08 -3.67
N PRO A 324 -43.09 -33.82 -4.41
CA PRO A 324 -41.71 -33.39 -4.62
C PRO A 324 -41.69 -32.00 -5.30
N PRO A 325 -40.69 -31.14 -5.00
CA PRO A 325 -40.55 -29.87 -5.71
C PRO A 325 -40.52 -30.15 -7.22
N GLU A 326 -41.48 -29.57 -7.94
CA GLU A 326 -41.47 -29.57 -9.40
C GLU A 326 -40.15 -28.94 -9.87
N GLU A 327 -39.48 -29.62 -10.81
CA GLU A 327 -38.16 -29.28 -11.38
C GLU A 327 -36.91 -29.71 -10.57
N MET A 328 -36.68 -31.03 -10.47
CA MET A 328 -35.29 -31.53 -10.46
C MET A 328 -35.12 -32.50 -11.63
N GLU A 329 -34.48 -32.03 -12.69
CA GLU A 329 -34.13 -32.85 -13.85
C GLU A 329 -33.44 -34.14 -13.42
N LYS A 330 -34.06 -35.26 -13.79
CA LYS A 330 -33.44 -36.59 -13.75
C LYS A 330 -32.23 -36.59 -14.67
N SER A 331 -31.04 -36.30 -14.17
CA SER A 331 -29.79 -36.61 -14.89
C SER A 331 -28.68 -36.97 -13.91
N GLY A 332 -27.85 -37.95 -14.28
CA GLY A 332 -27.05 -38.78 -13.39
C GLY A 332 -26.08 -38.01 -12.47
N PHE A 333 -25.78 -38.63 -11.33
CA PHE A 333 -24.77 -38.13 -10.38
C PHE A 333 -23.36 -38.47 -10.85
N ASN A 334 -22.37 -37.63 -10.54
CA ASN A 334 -20.97 -37.90 -10.89
C ASN A 334 -20.32 -38.93 -9.94
N SER A 335 -20.93 -39.18 -8.78
CA SER A 335 -20.47 -40.21 -7.83
C SER A 335 -21.61 -40.81 -7.00
N MET A 336 -21.35 -41.98 -6.39
CA MET A 336 -22.28 -42.63 -5.47
C MET A 336 -22.53 -41.73 -4.23
N ILE A 337 -21.52 -40.97 -3.81
CA ILE A 337 -21.59 -40.03 -2.69
C ILE A 337 -22.58 -38.90 -3.00
N GLU A 338 -22.53 -38.34 -4.20
CA GLU A 338 -23.48 -37.30 -4.63
C GLU A 338 -24.91 -37.83 -4.67
N GLY A 339 -25.12 -39.05 -5.18
CA GLY A 339 -26.44 -39.69 -5.17
C GLY A 339 -26.98 -39.93 -3.76
N MET A 340 -26.12 -40.34 -2.83
CA MET A 340 -26.46 -40.48 -1.42
C MET A 340 -26.80 -39.14 -0.76
N HIS A 341 -25.97 -38.12 -1.01
CA HIS A 341 -26.19 -36.77 -0.50
C HIS A 341 -27.54 -36.24 -0.94
N TRP A 342 -27.88 -36.41 -2.22
CA TRP A 342 -29.19 -36.02 -2.74
C TRP A 342 -30.33 -36.73 -2.00
N VAL A 343 -30.31 -38.07 -1.88
CA VAL A 343 -31.34 -38.84 -1.15
C VAL A 343 -31.51 -38.34 0.29
N LEU A 344 -30.40 -38.20 1.01
CA LEU A 344 -30.43 -37.79 2.42
C LEU A 344 -30.85 -36.33 2.58
N SER A 345 -30.44 -35.43 1.68
CA SER A 345 -30.90 -34.03 1.67
C SER A 345 -32.39 -33.91 1.40
N THR A 346 -32.92 -34.66 0.42
CA THR A 346 -34.36 -34.66 0.11
C THR A 346 -35.16 -35.16 1.31
N TYR A 347 -34.72 -36.24 1.96
CA TYR A 347 -35.33 -36.74 3.19
C TYR A 347 -35.30 -35.70 4.33
N ALA A 348 -34.15 -35.03 4.49
CA ALA A 348 -33.93 -34.04 5.55
C ALA A 348 -34.86 -32.83 5.43
N VAL A 349 -34.97 -32.27 4.23
CA VAL A 349 -35.80 -31.09 3.95
C VAL A 349 -37.29 -31.33 4.26
N HIS A 350 -37.79 -32.55 4.05
CA HIS A 350 -39.20 -32.88 4.33
C HIS A 350 -39.50 -33.11 5.81
N ASN A 351 -38.53 -33.54 6.61
CA ASN A 351 -38.75 -33.96 8.01
C ASN A 351 -38.38 -32.90 9.05
N HIS A 352 -37.87 -31.75 8.62
CA HIS A 352 -37.53 -30.66 9.51
C HIS A 352 -38.27 -29.39 9.06
N GLU A 353 -39.24 -28.95 9.87
CA GLU A 353 -39.94 -27.67 9.67
C GLU A 353 -38.93 -26.51 9.69
N ASP A 354 -39.13 -25.51 8.81
CA ASP A 354 -38.20 -24.41 8.53
C ASP A 354 -36.80 -24.84 8.01
N ALA A 355 -36.78 -25.55 6.88
CA ALA A 355 -35.56 -25.95 6.18
C ALA A 355 -34.68 -24.78 5.67
N ALA A 356 -35.18 -23.54 5.70
CA ALA A 356 -34.45 -22.36 5.25
C ALA A 356 -33.20 -22.05 6.11
N ASP A 357 -33.24 -22.41 7.40
CA ASP A 357 -32.20 -22.06 8.39
C ASP A 357 -31.44 -23.28 8.93
N LEU A 358 -31.49 -24.43 8.23
CA LEU A 358 -30.84 -25.67 8.66
C LEU A 358 -29.70 -26.08 7.72
N ARG A 359 -28.59 -26.53 8.30
CA ARG A 359 -27.50 -27.19 7.56
C ARG A 359 -27.45 -28.65 7.94
N PHE A 360 -27.53 -29.53 6.95
CA PHE A 360 -27.50 -30.97 7.16
C PHE A 360 -26.08 -31.52 7.05
N ALA A 361 -25.62 -32.15 8.12
CA ALA A 361 -24.43 -32.99 8.13
C ALA A 361 -24.84 -34.45 8.15
N PHE A 362 -24.22 -35.25 7.28
CA PHE A 362 -24.49 -36.68 7.19
C PHE A 362 -23.35 -37.43 7.88
N ALA A 363 -23.68 -38.21 8.91
CA ALA A 363 -22.70 -39.05 9.61
C ALA A 363 -23.10 -40.52 9.54
N LEU A 364 -22.16 -41.36 9.09
CA LEU A 364 -22.32 -42.80 9.18
C LEU A 364 -21.97 -43.23 10.61
N LYS A 365 -22.91 -43.89 11.29
CA LYS A 365 -22.63 -44.49 12.59
C LYS A 365 -22.10 -45.90 12.37
N LYS A 366 -20.88 -46.17 12.84
CA LYS A 366 -20.32 -47.53 12.83
C LYS A 366 -21.14 -48.38 13.81
N SER A 367 -21.89 -49.33 13.29
CA SER A 367 -22.59 -50.36 14.07
C SER A 367 -21.62 -51.44 14.53
#